data_AF-A0A1Q8BH02-F1
#
_entry.id   AF-A0A1Q8BH02-F1
#
_cell.length_a   1.000
_cell.length_b   1.000
_cell.length_c   1.000
_cell.angle_alpha   90.00
_cell.angle_beta   90.00
_cell.angle_gamma   90.00
#
_symmetry.space_group_name_H-M   'P 1'
#
loop_
_entity.id
_entity.type
_entity.pdbx_description
1 polymer ?
#
loop_
_entity_poly.entity_id
_entity_poly.type
_entity_poly.pdbx_seq_one_letter_code
_entity_poly.pdbx_strand_id
1 'polypeptide(L)'
;MRKTALAVTLAAAVIVIGIGVNGYYAAHTGFPRSDQSSCSDPDSISSHVYNAYRLNVIRSCITASGIVDRVLQEADGDYHVRLALDPQYSNLTNSANDQYQYYDLVVEIICALPITQSDAVSACQNYTNTITIPSVNDHITVTGPYVLDTDHYDWAEIHPVYTLTIS
;
A
#
# COMPACT_ATOMS: atom_id res chain seq x y z
N MET A 1 -31.48 -17.34 -68.42
CA MET A 1 -32.54 -16.55 -69.08
C MET A 1 -33.31 -15.81 -67.99
N ARG A 2 -33.29 -14.46 -68.04
CA ARG A 2 -34.06 -13.56 -67.15
C ARG A 2 -35.56 -13.69 -67.42
N LYS A 3 -36.39 -13.45 -66.40
CA LYS A 3 -37.75 -12.86 -66.39
C LYS A 3 -38.35 -13.19 -65.01
N THR A 4 -38.93 -12.29 -64.22
CA THR A 4 -39.71 -11.08 -64.50
C THR A 4 -39.76 -10.20 -63.25
N ALA A 5 -39.93 -8.89 -63.47
CA ALA A 5 -39.99 -7.86 -62.44
C ALA A 5 -41.44 -7.48 -62.07
N LEU A 6 -41.56 -6.91 -60.85
CA LEU A 6 -42.49 -5.86 -60.38
C LEU A 6 -44.01 -6.15 -60.45
N ALA A 7 -44.71 -6.39 -59.34
CA ALA A 7 -45.10 -5.49 -58.24
C ALA A 7 -46.50 -4.87 -58.45
N VAL A 8 -47.44 -5.14 -57.53
CA VAL A 8 -48.49 -4.22 -57.06
C VAL A 8 -48.87 -4.57 -55.62
N THR A 9 -48.88 -3.55 -54.78
CA THR A 9 -49.17 -3.44 -53.33
C THR A 9 -50.65 -3.50 -52.97
N LEU A 10 -50.97 -3.93 -51.74
CA LEU A 10 -52.11 -3.43 -50.96
C LEU A 10 -51.79 -3.49 -49.45
N ALA A 11 -52.03 -2.36 -48.79
CA ALA A 11 -51.69 -2.07 -47.41
C ALA A 11 -52.80 -2.49 -46.43
N ALA A 12 -52.43 -2.79 -45.18
CA ALA A 12 -53.30 -2.61 -44.03
C ALA A 12 -52.46 -2.11 -42.85
N ALA A 13 -52.73 -0.88 -42.41
CA ALA A 13 -52.14 -0.26 -41.25
C ALA A 13 -52.83 -0.76 -39.97
N VAL A 14 -52.05 -1.13 -38.95
CA VAL A 14 -52.53 -1.22 -37.57
C VAL A 14 -51.56 -0.42 -36.70
N ILE A 15 -52.06 0.69 -36.18
CA ILE A 15 -51.40 1.55 -35.19
C ILE A 15 -51.66 0.92 -33.82
N VAL A 16 -50.59 0.63 -33.05
CA VAL A 16 -50.68 0.49 -31.60
C VAL A 16 -49.57 1.30 -30.94
N ILE A 17 -50.01 2.15 -30.02
CA ILE A 17 -49.31 3.12 -29.19
C ILE A 17 -48.54 2.41 -28.07
N GLY A 18 -47.37 2.90 -27.67
CA GLY A 18 -46.71 2.38 -26.45
C GLY A 18 -45.35 2.98 -26.10
N ILE A 19 -45.37 4.19 -25.53
CA ILE A 19 -44.60 4.68 -24.36
C ILE A 19 -43.08 4.44 -24.32
N GLY A 20 -42.33 5.54 -24.23
CA GLY A 20 -40.88 5.56 -24.09
C GLY A 20 -40.34 4.92 -22.80
N VAL A 21 -39.12 4.42 -22.93
CA VAL A 21 -38.21 4.06 -21.84
C VAL A 21 -36.86 4.68 -22.22
N ASN A 22 -36.61 5.93 -21.83
CA ASN A 22 -35.92 6.30 -20.58
C ASN A 22 -34.61 5.54 -20.37
N GLY A 23 -33.48 6.21 -20.63
CA GLY A 23 -32.41 6.35 -19.63
C GLY A 23 -31.65 5.12 -19.13
N TYR A 24 -31.43 4.07 -19.95
CA TYR A 24 -30.71 2.87 -19.50
C TYR A 24 -29.23 2.75 -19.94
N TYR A 25 -28.63 3.77 -20.57
CA TYR A 25 -27.20 3.76 -20.95
C TYR A 25 -26.38 4.88 -20.32
N ALA A 26 -26.80 5.39 -19.16
CA ALA A 26 -26.03 6.36 -18.39
C ALA A 26 -25.85 5.86 -16.96
N ALA A 27 -25.23 4.70 -16.80
CA ALA A 27 -24.76 4.24 -15.50
C ALA A 27 -23.52 3.35 -15.67
N HIS A 28 -22.43 3.77 -15.03
CA HIS A 28 -21.23 2.98 -14.70
C HIS A 28 -20.11 2.87 -15.75
N THR A 29 -19.59 4.01 -16.23
CA THR A 29 -18.14 4.17 -16.44
C THR A 29 -17.51 4.94 -15.28
N GLY A 30 -17.84 4.51 -14.06
CA GLY A 30 -16.98 4.84 -12.92
C GLY A 30 -15.75 3.95 -13.05
N PHE A 31 -14.65 4.48 -13.60
CA PHE A 31 -13.34 3.89 -13.32
C PHE A 31 -13.24 3.72 -11.80
N PRO A 32 -12.82 2.56 -11.28
CA PRO A 32 -12.54 2.46 -9.86
C PRO A 32 -11.48 3.53 -9.59
N ARG A 33 -11.88 4.60 -8.89
CA ARG A 33 -10.95 5.54 -8.30
C ARG A 33 -10.16 4.67 -7.35
N SER A 34 -8.94 4.34 -7.75
CA SER A 34 -7.94 3.82 -6.86
C SER A 34 -7.85 4.83 -5.73
N ASP A 35 -8.54 4.56 -4.63
CA ASP A 35 -8.45 5.35 -3.41
C ASP A 35 -7.10 5.00 -2.81
N GLN A 36 -6.02 5.46 -3.46
CA GLN A 36 -4.71 5.59 -2.82
C GLN A 36 -4.88 6.75 -1.86
N SER A 37 -5.52 6.52 -0.71
CA SER A 37 -5.44 7.43 0.42
C SER A 37 -3.98 7.43 0.88
N SER A 38 -3.12 8.19 0.20
CA SER A 38 -1.74 8.41 0.64
C SER A 38 -1.79 9.09 2.00
N CYS A 39 -1.12 8.52 3.00
CA CYS A 39 -0.85 9.24 4.24
C CYS A 39 0.04 10.43 3.92
N SER A 40 -0.02 11.43 4.80
CA SER A 40 1.02 12.46 4.82
C SER A 40 2.38 11.80 5.04
N ASP A 41 3.38 12.21 4.28
CA ASP A 41 4.80 11.93 4.51
C ASP A 41 5.39 13.14 5.27
N PRO A 42 5.26 13.20 6.61
CA PRO A 42 5.76 14.34 7.38
C PRO A 42 7.27 14.47 7.18
N ASP A 43 7.79 15.69 7.16
CA ASP A 43 9.23 15.98 7.01
C ASP A 43 9.92 15.32 5.79
N SER A 44 9.14 14.85 4.80
CA SER A 44 9.65 14.11 3.63
C SER A 44 10.51 12.89 4.01
N ILE A 45 10.09 12.13 5.04
CA ILE A 45 10.78 10.94 5.54
C ILE A 45 11.11 9.97 4.40
N SER A 46 10.20 9.79 3.43
CA SER A 46 10.46 8.87 2.29
C SER A 46 11.71 9.21 1.47
N SER A 47 12.16 10.47 1.47
CA SER A 47 13.37 10.90 0.77
C SER A 47 14.67 10.50 1.47
N HIS A 48 14.58 9.95 2.69
CA HIS A 48 15.71 9.57 3.53
C HIS A 48 15.92 8.05 3.63
N VAL A 49 15.16 7.26 2.88
CA VAL A 49 15.34 5.81 2.80
C VAL A 49 16.64 5.49 2.06
N TYR A 50 17.60 4.89 2.76
CA TYR A 50 18.79 4.31 2.14
C TYR A 50 18.37 3.20 1.17
N ASN A 51 18.99 3.08 -0.01
CA ASN A 51 18.66 2.09 -1.05
C ASN A 51 17.16 1.92 -1.38
N ALA A 52 16.41 3.02 -1.52
CA ALA A 52 14.97 3.00 -1.80
C ALA A 52 14.55 2.19 -3.05
N TYR A 53 15.46 1.96 -4.00
CA TYR A 53 15.18 1.19 -5.21
C TYR A 53 14.83 -0.28 -4.96
N ARG A 54 15.18 -0.84 -3.79
CA ARG A 54 14.85 -2.22 -3.39
C ARG A 54 13.39 -2.36 -2.93
N LEU A 55 12.73 -1.25 -2.62
CA LEU A 55 11.38 -1.28 -2.05
C LEU A 55 10.32 -1.25 -3.15
N ASN A 56 9.64 -2.38 -3.33
CA ASN A 56 8.47 -2.45 -4.18
C ASN A 56 7.23 -1.98 -3.39
N VAL A 57 6.77 -0.76 -3.69
CA VAL A 57 5.62 -0.16 -3.01
C VAL A 57 4.31 -0.82 -3.46
N ILE A 58 3.67 -1.56 -2.56
CA ILE A 58 2.39 -2.24 -2.82
C ILE A 58 1.20 -1.33 -2.50
N ARG A 59 1.31 -0.55 -1.41
CA ARG A 59 0.35 0.51 -1.06
C ARG A 59 1.12 1.74 -0.62
N SER A 60 0.77 2.89 -1.17
CA SER A 60 1.39 4.17 -0.76
C SER A 60 1.09 4.54 0.68
N CYS A 61 0.08 3.92 1.28
CA CYS A 61 -0.23 4.07 2.69
C CYS A 61 -1.00 2.88 3.25
N ILE A 62 -0.66 2.50 4.47
CA ILE A 62 -1.48 1.65 5.33
C ILE A 62 -1.34 2.09 6.78
N THR A 63 -2.28 1.67 7.63
CA THR A 63 -2.14 1.73 9.09
C THR A 63 -2.40 0.34 9.65
N ALA A 64 -1.53 -0.12 10.55
CA ALA A 64 -1.64 -1.40 11.23
C ALA A 64 -1.27 -1.26 12.70
N SER A 65 -1.76 -2.17 13.54
CA SER A 65 -1.39 -2.25 14.95
C SER A 65 -1.03 -3.68 15.36
N GLY A 66 -0.33 -3.77 16.49
CA GLY A 66 0.14 -5.03 17.04
C GLY A 66 1.04 -4.81 18.26
N ILE A 67 1.65 -5.90 18.72
CA ILE A 67 2.59 -5.91 19.85
C ILE A 67 4.03 -5.97 19.33
N VAL A 68 4.91 -5.15 19.90
CA VAL A 68 6.34 -5.18 19.56
C VAL A 68 7.00 -6.41 20.17
N ASP A 69 7.40 -7.34 19.31
CA ASP A 69 8.10 -8.56 19.71
C ASP A 69 9.61 -8.34 19.82
N ARG A 70 10.17 -7.49 18.94
CA ARG A 70 11.60 -7.17 18.95
C ARG A 70 11.89 -5.79 18.38
N VAL A 71 12.92 -5.15 18.92
CA VAL A 71 13.51 -3.92 18.40
C VAL A 71 15.00 -4.18 18.17
N LEU A 72 15.46 -4.04 16.93
CA LEU A 72 16.85 -4.23 16.52
C LEU A 72 17.43 -2.90 16.05
N GLN A 73 18.74 -2.74 16.24
CA GLN A 73 19.51 -1.58 15.79
C GLN A 73 20.29 -1.99 14.56
N GLU A 74 20.05 -1.34 13.43
CA GLU A 74 20.70 -1.66 12.17
C GLU A 74 21.84 -0.68 11.85
N ALA A 75 22.80 -1.13 11.05
CA ALA A 75 24.04 -0.40 10.80
C ALA A 75 23.84 0.87 9.95
N ASP A 76 22.78 0.90 9.15
CA ASP A 76 22.35 2.02 8.29
C ASP A 76 21.70 3.18 9.07
N GLY A 77 21.46 3.00 10.36
CA GLY A 77 20.88 4.02 11.24
C GLY A 77 19.40 3.78 11.57
N ASP A 78 18.83 2.68 11.09
CA ASP A 78 17.41 2.38 11.24
C ASP A 78 17.15 1.52 12.49
N TYR A 79 15.93 1.62 13.02
CA TYR A 79 15.40 0.60 13.93
C TYR A 79 14.49 -0.33 13.14
N HIS A 80 14.91 -1.60 13.07
CA HIS A 80 14.09 -2.70 12.61
C HIS A 80 13.22 -3.21 13.76
N VAL A 81 11.90 -3.03 13.64
CA VAL A 81 10.92 -3.49 14.61
C VAL A 81 10.16 -4.68 14.05
N ARG A 82 10.08 -5.75 14.83
CA ARG A 82 9.19 -6.89 14.56
C ARG A 82 7.88 -6.69 15.29
N LEU A 83 6.82 -6.56 14.51
CA LEU A 83 5.48 -6.28 15.00
C LEU A 83 4.60 -7.52 14.83
N ALA A 84 4.25 -8.16 15.94
CA ALA A 84 3.24 -9.20 15.99
C ALA A 84 1.86 -8.55 15.79
N LEU A 85 1.32 -8.67 14.58
CA LEU A 85 0.13 -7.95 14.16
C LEU A 85 -1.14 -8.37 14.91
N ASP A 86 -2.03 -7.41 15.16
CA ASP A 86 -3.38 -7.71 15.59
C ASP A 86 -4.10 -8.58 14.56
N PRO A 87 -5.06 -9.44 14.98
CA PRO A 87 -5.70 -10.41 14.09
C PRO A 87 -6.31 -9.80 12.81
N GLN A 88 -6.82 -8.57 12.89
CA GLN A 88 -7.43 -7.86 11.75
C GLN A 88 -6.43 -7.42 10.67
N TYR A 89 -5.13 -7.41 10.97
CA TYR A 89 -4.04 -7.08 10.05
C TYR A 89 -3.19 -8.30 9.66
N SER A 90 -3.55 -9.51 10.10
CA SER A 90 -2.80 -10.76 9.85
C SER A 90 -2.52 -11.09 8.37
N ASN A 91 -3.17 -10.39 7.43
CA ASN A 91 -2.94 -10.51 6.00
C ASN A 91 -1.85 -9.58 5.45
N LEU A 92 -1.14 -8.83 6.30
CA LEU A 92 -0.04 -7.94 5.92
C LEU A 92 1.34 -8.59 6.02
N THR A 93 1.44 -9.83 6.45
CA THR A 93 2.67 -10.63 6.37
C THR A 93 2.60 -11.59 5.19
N ASN A 94 3.76 -12.14 4.83
CA ASN A 94 3.87 -13.14 3.77
C ASN A 94 4.80 -14.28 4.20
N SER A 95 5.04 -15.24 3.31
CA SER A 95 5.89 -16.40 3.60
C SER A 95 7.34 -16.05 3.96
N ALA A 96 7.85 -14.90 3.49
CA ALA A 96 9.18 -14.44 3.84
C ALA A 96 9.21 -13.93 5.28
N ASN A 97 8.19 -13.17 5.71
CA ASN A 97 8.01 -12.81 7.12
C ASN A 97 7.88 -14.05 8.01
N ASP A 98 7.06 -15.02 7.60
CA ASP A 98 6.87 -16.28 8.34
C ASP A 98 8.22 -17.01 8.56
N GLN A 99 9.04 -17.07 7.50
CA GLN A 99 10.29 -17.83 7.52
C GLN A 99 11.44 -17.09 8.23
N TYR A 100 11.57 -15.78 8.02
CA TYR A 100 12.77 -15.02 8.40
C TYR A 100 12.51 -14.00 9.50
N GLN A 101 11.26 -13.59 9.68
CA GLN A 101 10.82 -12.59 10.66
C GLN A 101 9.86 -13.16 11.70
N TYR A 102 9.81 -14.49 11.85
CA TYR A 102 9.05 -15.15 12.91
C TYR A 102 7.56 -14.79 12.88
N TYR A 103 6.97 -14.70 11.69
CA TYR A 103 5.58 -14.30 11.43
C TYR A 103 5.28 -12.81 11.65
N ASP A 104 6.28 -12.00 12.00
CA ASP A 104 6.09 -10.58 12.27
C ASP A 104 6.18 -9.71 11.02
N LEU A 105 5.42 -8.62 11.02
CA LEU A 105 5.61 -7.53 10.07
C LEU A 105 6.89 -6.77 10.44
N VAL A 106 7.70 -6.43 9.43
CA VAL A 106 8.84 -5.54 9.62
C VAL A 106 8.37 -4.10 9.62
N VAL A 107 8.86 -3.30 10.55
CA VAL A 107 8.56 -1.87 10.65
C VAL A 107 9.89 -1.14 10.78
N GLU A 108 10.20 -0.28 9.82
CA GLU A 108 11.50 0.43 9.76
C GLU A 108 11.34 1.90 10.16
N ILE A 109 11.89 2.25 11.33
CA ILE A 109 11.99 3.63 11.78
C ILE A 109 13.37 4.15 11.39
N ILE A 110 13.42 4.92 10.31
CA ILE A 110 14.69 5.24 9.65
C ILE A 110 15.47 6.38 10.32
N CYS A 111 16.79 6.39 10.13
CA CYS A 111 17.69 7.48 10.54
C CYS A 111 17.54 7.91 12.02
N ALA A 112 17.34 6.94 12.91
CA ALA A 112 17.12 7.14 14.33
C ALA A 112 18.39 6.86 15.19
N LEU A 113 19.41 6.28 14.57
CA LEU A 113 20.67 5.87 15.23
C LEU A 113 21.89 6.49 14.55
N PRO A 114 23.04 6.54 15.26
CA PRO A 114 24.33 6.81 14.62
C PRO A 114 24.64 5.76 13.54
N ILE A 115 24.89 6.23 12.32
CA ILE A 115 25.15 5.37 11.17
C ILE A 115 26.57 4.82 11.24
N THR A 116 26.70 3.49 11.13
CA THR A 116 28.01 2.79 11.09
C THR A 116 28.31 2.20 9.72
N GLN A 117 27.29 2.04 8.87
CA GLN A 117 27.39 1.66 7.48
C GLN A 117 27.69 2.88 6.60
N SER A 118 28.87 2.91 5.99
CA SER A 118 29.39 4.11 5.32
C SER A 118 28.56 4.61 4.14
N ASP A 119 27.92 3.71 3.39
CA ASP A 119 27.14 4.07 2.21
C ASP A 119 25.68 4.45 2.53
N ALA A 120 25.21 4.23 3.76
CA ALA A 120 23.92 4.73 4.24
C ALA A 120 23.96 6.20 4.70
N VAL A 121 25.17 6.72 4.99
CA VAL A 121 25.35 8.06 5.59
C VAL A 121 24.65 9.17 4.81
N SER A 122 24.68 9.14 3.49
CA SER A 122 24.08 10.20 2.67
C SER A 122 22.55 10.23 2.73
N ALA A 123 21.90 9.10 2.98
CA ALA A 123 20.43 9.01 2.99
C ALA A 123 19.83 9.85 4.13
N CYS A 124 20.47 9.83 5.31
CA CYS A 124 20.01 10.54 6.50
C CYS A 124 20.57 11.97 6.64
N GLN A 125 21.28 12.50 5.64
CA GLN A 125 21.85 13.84 5.74
C GLN A 125 20.76 14.91 5.86
N ASN A 126 20.93 15.83 6.82
CA ASN A 126 20.00 16.92 7.12
C ASN A 126 18.59 16.47 7.53
N TYR A 127 18.44 15.21 7.93
CA TYR A 127 17.22 14.68 8.52
C TYR A 127 17.45 14.33 9.98
N THR A 128 16.41 14.47 10.79
CA THR A 128 16.42 14.07 12.20
C THR A 128 15.11 13.37 12.49
N ASN A 129 15.19 12.09 12.83
CA ASN A 129 14.01 11.32 13.18
C ASN A 129 13.31 11.90 14.42
N THR A 130 11.98 12.05 14.31
CA THR A 130 11.11 12.48 15.41
C THR A 130 10.15 11.39 15.87
N ILE A 131 10.13 10.23 15.19
CA ILE A 131 9.32 9.08 15.55
C ILE A 131 9.81 8.50 16.88
N THR A 132 8.88 8.29 17.81
CA THR A 132 9.16 7.64 19.10
C THR A 132 9.53 6.18 18.86
N ILE A 133 10.63 5.72 19.46
CA ILE A 133 11.08 4.33 19.36
C ILE A 133 10.34 3.51 20.43
N PRO A 134 9.56 2.47 20.04
CA PRO A 134 8.83 1.67 21.00
C PRO A 134 9.74 0.70 21.76
N SER A 135 9.22 0.15 22.85
CA SER A 135 9.85 -0.93 23.62
C SER A 135 9.18 -2.27 23.33
N VAL A 136 9.89 -3.36 23.61
CA VAL A 136 9.30 -4.72 23.54
C VAL A 136 8.09 -4.80 24.49
N ASN A 137 7.01 -5.42 24.01
CA ASN A 137 5.67 -5.51 24.60
C ASN A 137 4.81 -4.23 24.54
N ASP A 138 5.30 -3.13 23.97
CA ASP A 138 4.41 -2.01 23.67
C ASP A 138 3.39 -2.43 22.60
N HIS A 139 2.13 -2.04 22.79
CA HIS A 139 1.16 -2.08 21.71
C HIS A 139 1.27 -0.79 20.90
N ILE A 140 1.48 -0.91 19.60
CA ILE A 140 1.71 0.25 18.72
C ILE A 140 0.73 0.28 17.58
N THR A 141 0.43 1.48 17.08
CA THR A 141 -0.21 1.72 15.79
C THR A 141 0.76 2.47 14.91
N VAL A 142 1.01 1.96 13.70
CA VAL A 142 2.01 2.47 12.77
C VAL A 142 1.36 2.77 11.43
N THR A 143 1.80 3.87 10.79
CA THR A 143 1.33 4.31 9.48
C THR A 143 2.51 4.64 8.59
N GLY A 144 2.45 4.20 7.33
CA GLY A 144 3.48 4.45 6.32
C GLY A 144 3.20 3.66 5.03
N PRO A 145 4.12 3.68 4.05
CA PRO A 145 4.02 2.85 2.86
C PRO A 145 4.15 1.37 3.21
N TYR A 146 3.32 0.54 2.59
CA TYR A 146 3.45 -0.92 2.67
C TYR A 146 4.23 -1.42 1.46
N VAL A 147 5.38 -2.02 1.71
CA VAL A 147 6.36 -2.39 0.69
C VAL A 147 6.76 -3.85 0.80
N LEU A 148 7.33 -4.38 -0.28
CA LEU A 148 8.13 -5.60 -0.25
C LEU A 148 9.60 -5.22 -0.47
N ASP A 149 10.49 -5.62 0.43
CA ASP A 149 11.93 -5.42 0.28
C ASP A 149 12.53 -6.56 -0.55
N THR A 150 12.89 -6.25 -1.81
CA THR A 150 13.35 -7.26 -2.77
C THR A 150 14.77 -7.76 -2.49
N ASP A 151 15.57 -7.03 -1.70
CA ASP A 151 16.91 -7.49 -1.31
C ASP A 151 16.86 -8.39 -0.08
N HIS A 152 15.72 -8.44 0.62
CA HIS A 152 15.47 -9.26 1.80
C HIS A 152 14.37 -10.30 1.58
N TYR A 153 14.46 -11.08 0.50
CA TYR A 153 13.51 -12.17 0.22
C TYR A 153 12.04 -11.74 0.11
N ASP A 154 11.77 -10.48 -0.24
CA ASP A 154 10.44 -9.87 -0.26
C ASP A 154 9.78 -9.80 1.12
N TRP A 155 10.52 -9.42 2.17
CA TRP A 155 9.91 -9.10 3.47
C TRP A 155 8.82 -8.04 3.28
N ALA A 156 7.64 -8.30 3.85
CA ALA A 156 6.60 -7.30 3.93
C ALA A 156 6.92 -6.33 5.07
N GLU A 157 6.89 -5.03 4.75
CA GLU A 157 7.28 -3.98 5.67
C GLU A 157 6.32 -2.79 5.65
N ILE A 158 6.22 -2.08 6.77
CA ILE A 158 5.88 -0.65 6.76
C ILE A 158 7.20 0.13 6.80
N HIS A 159 7.57 0.69 5.65
CA HIS A 159 8.87 1.32 5.45
C HIS A 159 8.75 2.53 4.49
N PRO A 160 9.14 3.73 4.93
CA PRO A 160 9.49 4.09 6.30
C PRO A 160 8.24 4.37 7.14
N VAL A 161 8.38 4.38 8.46
CA VAL A 161 7.31 4.84 9.36
C VAL A 161 7.11 6.36 9.22
N TYR A 162 5.89 6.78 8.93
CA TYR A 162 5.48 8.19 8.93
C TYR A 162 4.90 8.64 10.26
N THR A 163 4.13 7.78 10.93
CA THR A 163 3.61 8.05 12.28
C THR A 163 3.55 6.78 13.10
N LEU A 164 3.80 6.90 14.41
CA LEU A 164 3.71 5.82 15.39
C LEU A 164 3.06 6.35 16.67
N THR A 165 2.10 5.60 17.22
CA THR A 165 1.57 5.83 18.56
C THR A 165 1.66 4.57 19.41
N ILE A 166 1.98 4.75 20.69
CA ILE A 166 2.02 3.67 21.70
C ILE A 166 0.73 3.77 22.53
N SER A 167 0.10 2.63 22.84
CA SER A 167 -1.17 2.53 23.57
C SER A 167 -1.15 1.51 24.69
#